data_AF-A0AAE7JDK4-F1
#
_entry.id   AF-A0AAE7JDK4-F1
#
_cell.length_a   1.000
_cell.length_b   1.000
_cell.length_c   1.000
_cell.angle_alpha   90.00
_cell.angle_beta   90.00
_cell.angle_gamma   90.00
#
_symmetry.space_group_name_H-M   'P 1'
#
loop_
_entity.id
_entity.type
_entity.pdbx_description
1 polymer ?
#
loop_
_entity_poly.entity_id
_entity_poly.type
_entity_poly.pdbx_seq_one_letter_code
_entity_poly.pdbx_strand_id
1 'polypeptide(L)'
;MTVEGFWWLALLVECLALPGTLLPLLPGLIWLPIGAALWWLAAGWSVAWPAVVLALAVFGLGLCADVVALTLASARLGASRWAPVAAGVGLLLGLVGLLPALPVGGPVVGALFGPWLGAAGTEMVVCLR
;
A
#
# COMPACT_ATOMS: atom_id res chain seq x y z
N MET A 1 -21.38 20.65 5.62
CA MET A 1 -20.04 21.07 6.10
C MET A 1 -19.59 22.27 5.29
N THR A 2 -18.94 23.25 5.91
CA THR A 2 -18.35 24.39 5.19
C THR A 2 -17.09 23.94 4.44
N VAL A 3 -16.62 24.74 3.48
CA VAL A 3 -15.35 24.48 2.76
C VAL A 3 -14.18 24.33 3.74
N GLU A 4 -14.17 25.13 4.80
CA GLU A 4 -13.22 25.01 5.92
C GLU A 4 -13.27 23.64 6.59
N GLY A 5 -14.47 23.10 6.82
CA GLY A 5 -14.63 21.75 7.40
C GLY A 5 -14.07 20.64 6.50
N PHE A 6 -14.18 20.79 5.17
CA PHE A 6 -13.56 19.85 4.23
C PHE A 6 -12.04 19.95 4.22
N TRP A 7 -11.48 21.14 4.43
CA TRP A 7 -10.04 21.33 4.55
C TRP A 7 -9.47 20.55 5.73
N TRP A 8 -10.06 20.70 6.92
CA TRP A 8 -9.65 19.94 8.11
C TRP A 8 -9.83 18.44 7.94
N LEU A 9 -10.92 18.01 7.29
CA LEU A 9 -11.15 16.60 7.02
C LEU A 9 -10.09 16.03 6.07
N ALA A 10 -9.79 16.72 4.97
CA ALA A 10 -8.76 16.30 4.02
C ALA A 10 -7.40 16.19 4.71
N LEU A 11 -7.03 17.20 5.50
CA LEU A 11 -5.79 17.18 6.28
C LEU A 11 -5.75 16.02 7.28
N LEU A 12 -6.83 15.77 8.02
CA LEU A 12 -6.91 14.66 8.96
C LEU A 12 -6.75 13.31 8.25
N VAL A 13 -7.36 13.15 7.08
CA VAL A 13 -7.18 11.95 6.25
C VAL A 13 -5.72 11.80 5.83
N GLU A 14 -5.07 12.85 5.31
CA GLU A 14 -3.65 12.79 4.95
C GLU A 14 -2.75 12.49 6.15
N CYS A 15 -3.08 13.00 7.34
CA CYS A 15 -2.37 12.69 8.59
C CYS A 15 -2.43 11.20 8.95
N LEU A 16 -3.42 10.42 8.49
CA LEU A 16 -3.46 8.98 8.68
C LEU A 16 -2.31 8.25 7.93
N ALA A 17 -1.66 8.91 6.97
CA ALA A 17 -0.47 8.38 6.32
C ALA A 17 0.72 8.26 7.28
N LEU A 18 0.79 9.10 8.32
CA LEU A 18 1.87 9.06 9.32
C LEU A 18 1.86 7.75 10.13
N PRO A 19 0.79 7.38 10.86
CA PRO A 19 0.78 6.12 11.58
C PRO A 19 0.87 4.92 10.63
N GLY A 20 0.30 5.00 9.42
CA GLY A 20 0.36 3.90 8.48
C GLY A 20 1.73 3.68 7.81
N THR A 21 2.60 4.68 7.78
CA THR A 21 4.00 4.50 7.34
C THR A 21 4.92 4.07 8.50
N LEU A 22 4.55 4.38 9.74
CA LEU A 22 5.30 3.98 10.93
C LEU A 22 4.93 2.58 11.44
N LEU A 23 3.68 2.15 11.23
CA LEU A 23 3.17 0.85 11.68
C LEU A 23 3.05 -0.11 10.50
N PRO A 24 3.72 -1.27 10.52
CA PRO A 24 3.85 -2.17 9.37
C PRO A 24 2.56 -2.83 8.87
N LEU A 25 1.43 -2.60 9.54
CA LEU A 25 0.14 -3.24 9.24
C LEU A 25 -0.92 -2.29 8.68
N LEU A 26 -0.74 -0.98 8.87
CA LEU A 26 -1.74 0.00 8.48
C LEU A 26 -1.45 0.50 7.05
N PRO A 27 -2.48 0.75 6.24
CA PRO A 27 -2.28 1.44 4.97
C PRO A 27 -1.70 2.82 5.28
N GLY A 28 -0.48 3.10 4.81
CA GLY A 28 0.18 4.39 5.03
C GLY A 28 -0.07 5.36 3.90
N LEU A 29 0.71 5.20 2.84
CA LEU A 29 0.79 6.21 1.78
C LEU A 29 -0.53 6.49 1.05
N ILE A 30 -1.44 5.50 0.98
CA ILE A 30 -2.70 5.61 0.22
C ILE A 30 -3.63 6.71 0.74
N TRP A 31 -3.47 7.15 2.00
CA TRP A 31 -4.28 8.23 2.54
C TRP A 31 -3.99 9.59 1.92
N LEU A 32 -2.78 9.81 1.39
CA LEU A 32 -2.39 11.05 0.71
C LEU A 32 -3.27 11.33 -0.52
N PRO A 33 -3.36 10.44 -1.54
CA PRO A 33 -4.22 10.69 -2.69
C PRO A 33 -5.71 10.76 -2.34
N ILE A 34 -6.15 10.06 -1.28
CA ILE A 34 -7.55 10.11 -0.82
C ILE A 34 -7.89 11.47 -0.22
N GLY A 35 -7.04 12.01 0.67
CA GLY A 35 -7.23 13.33 1.26
C GLY A 35 -7.16 14.45 0.22
N ALA A 36 -6.21 14.37 -0.71
CA ALA A 36 -6.10 15.28 -1.83
C ALA A 36 -7.34 15.26 -2.75
N ALA A 37 -7.89 14.08 -3.04
CA ALA A 37 -9.13 13.96 -3.80
C ALA A 37 -10.32 14.58 -3.06
N LEU A 38 -10.43 14.39 -1.75
CA LEU A 38 -11.44 15.04 -0.91
C LEU A 38 -11.34 16.57 -0.99
N TRP A 39 -10.14 17.12 -0.91
CA TRP A 39 -9.93 18.56 -1.04
C TRP A 39 -10.29 19.07 -2.43
N TRP A 40 -9.90 18.34 -3.47
CA TRP A 40 -10.24 18.68 -4.85
C TRP A 40 -11.75 18.74 -5.08
N LEU A 41 -12.50 17.76 -4.58
CA LEU A 41 -13.96 17.73 -4.68
C LEU A 41 -14.63 18.90 -3.95
N ALA A 42 -14.03 19.39 -2.87
CA ALA A 42 -14.60 20.47 -2.06
C ALA A 42 -14.24 21.88 -2.56
N ALA A 43 -12.98 22.10 -2.95
CA ALA A 43 -12.46 23.43 -3.31
C ALA A 43 -12.39 23.68 -4.82
N GLY A 44 -12.52 22.63 -5.64
CA GLY A 44 -12.37 22.70 -7.08
C GLY A 44 -10.91 22.76 -7.55
N TRP A 45 -10.67 22.46 -8.83
CA TRP A 45 -9.32 22.28 -9.37
C TRP A 45 -8.46 23.55 -9.31
N SER A 46 -9.05 24.73 -9.54
CA SER A 46 -8.34 26.02 -9.55
C SER A 46 -7.63 26.31 -8.23
N VAL A 47 -8.14 25.80 -7.11
CA VAL A 47 -7.58 25.98 -5.76
C VAL A 47 -6.82 24.73 -5.30
N ALA A 48 -7.33 23.53 -5.60
CA ALA A 48 -6.80 22.30 -5.03
C ALA A 48 -5.56 21.73 -5.72
N TRP A 49 -5.27 22.12 -6.98
CA TRP A 49 -4.21 21.50 -7.78
C TRP A 49 -2.82 21.45 -7.10
N PRO A 50 -2.35 22.45 -6.32
CA PRO A 50 -1.02 22.38 -5.72
C PRO A 50 -0.95 21.28 -4.65
N ALA A 51 -1.99 21.15 -3.84
CA ALA A 51 -2.09 20.11 -2.81
C ALA A 51 -2.18 18.72 -3.44
N VAL A 52 -2.98 18.57 -4.51
CA VAL A 52 -3.10 17.30 -5.24
C VAL A 52 -1.76 16.87 -5.85
N VAL A 53 -1.06 17.79 -6.52
CA VAL A 53 0.25 17.50 -7.12
C VAL A 53 1.27 17.12 -6.03
N LEU A 54 1.29 17.84 -4.91
CA LEU A 54 2.18 17.52 -3.80
C LEU A 54 1.89 16.14 -3.20
N ALA A 55 0.62 15.85 -2.91
CA ALA A 55 0.20 14.56 -2.37
C ALA A 55 0.58 13.40 -3.31
N LEU A 56 0.37 13.56 -4.62
CA LEU A 56 0.75 12.56 -5.62
C LEU A 56 2.27 12.42 -5.75
N ALA A 57 3.03 13.51 -5.67
CA ALA A 57 4.48 13.47 -5.70
C ALA A 57 5.06 12.74 -4.48
N VAL A 58 4.58 13.06 -3.27
CA VAL A 58 4.98 12.37 -2.04
C VAL A 58 4.55 10.91 -2.05
N PHE A 59 3.33 10.62 -2.55
CA PHE A 59 2.87 9.25 -2.76
C PHE A 59 3.78 8.47 -3.71
N GLY A 60 4.14 9.05 -4.85
CA GLY A 60 5.08 8.42 -5.80
C GLY A 60 6.44 8.16 -5.17
N LEU A 61 7.01 9.15 -4.47
CA LEU A 61 8.30 9.01 -3.80
C LEU A 61 8.28 7.94 -2.70
N GLY A 62 7.21 7.85 -1.90
CA GLY A 62 7.09 6.82 -0.89
C GLY A 62 6.94 5.42 -1.49
N LEU A 63 6.20 5.26 -2.60
CA LEU A 63 6.16 3.98 -3.33
C LEU A 63 7.55 3.58 -3.84
N CYS A 64 8.34 4.54 -4.35
CA CYS A 64 9.73 4.27 -4.72
C CYS A 64 10.57 3.86 -3.50
N ALA A 65 10.40 4.52 -2.36
CA ALA A 65 11.09 4.17 -1.12
C ALA A 65 10.72 2.75 -0.65
N ASP A 66 9.45 2.35 -0.75
CA ASP A 66 8.99 1.00 -0.40
C ASP A 66 9.61 -0.07 -1.29
N VAL A 67 9.71 0.15 -2.60
CA VAL A 67 10.41 -0.77 -3.52
C VAL A 67 11.89 -0.90 -3.14
N VAL A 68 12.56 0.21 -2.83
CA VAL A 68 13.95 0.19 -2.39
C VAL A 68 14.09 -0.53 -1.05
N ALA A 69 13.19 -0.30 -0.10
CA ALA A 69 13.20 -0.96 1.20
C ALA A 69 13.01 -2.48 1.07
N LEU A 70 12.04 -2.91 0.26
CA LEU A 70 11.76 -4.33 0.01
C LEU A 70 12.94 -5.02 -0.70
N THR A 71 13.54 -4.38 -1.70
CA THR A 71 14.69 -4.94 -2.41
C THR A 71 15.92 -5.08 -1.51
N LEU A 72 16.19 -4.09 -0.65
CA LEU A 72 17.25 -4.16 0.35
C LEU A 72 16.96 -5.22 1.42
N ALA A 73 15.72 -5.33 1.88
CA ALA A 73 15.32 -6.35 2.84
C ALA A 73 15.48 -7.76 2.28
N SER A 74 15.02 -8.02 1.05
CA SER A 74 15.19 -9.31 0.39
C SER A 74 16.66 -9.66 0.16
N ALA A 75 17.48 -8.66 -0.21
CA ALA A 75 18.92 -8.85 -0.39
C ALA A 75 19.62 -9.23 0.93
N ARG A 76 19.26 -8.60 2.05
CA ARG A 76 19.81 -8.93 3.37
C ARG A 76 19.43 -10.33 3.85
N LEU A 77 18.24 -10.80 3.47
CA LEU A 77 17.75 -12.14 3.82
C LEU A 77 18.30 -13.24 2.90
N GLY A 78 19.07 -12.89 1.86
CA GLY A 78 19.59 -13.85 0.88
C GLY A 78 18.50 -14.53 0.05
N ALA A 79 17.29 -13.96 0.00
CA ALA A 79 16.18 -14.51 -0.76
C ALA A 79 16.45 -14.45 -2.26
N SER A 80 15.94 -15.41 -3.02
CA SER A 80 16.12 -15.42 -4.47
C SER A 80 15.45 -14.21 -5.13
N ARG A 81 15.98 -13.82 -6.29
CA ARG A 81 15.41 -12.73 -7.12
C ARG A 81 13.93 -12.91 -7.50
N TRP A 82 13.40 -14.13 -7.39
CA TRP A 82 12.02 -14.46 -7.73
C TRP A 82 11.07 -14.38 -6.53
N ALA A 83 11.58 -14.38 -5.30
CA ALA A 83 10.76 -14.32 -4.09
C ALA A 83 9.87 -13.06 -4.01
N PRO A 84 10.33 -11.83 -4.34
CA PRO A 84 9.46 -10.66 -4.32
C PRO A 84 8.34 -10.74 -5.36
N VAL A 85 8.64 -11.28 -6.55
CA VAL A 85 7.65 -11.46 -7.62
C VAL A 85 6.60 -12.49 -7.20
N ALA A 86 7.03 -13.60 -6.62
CA ALA A 86 6.14 -14.64 -6.12
C ALA A 86 5.34 -14.17 -4.90
N ALA A 87 5.91 -13.31 -4.04
CA ALA A 87 5.17 -12.63 -2.98
C ALA A 87 4.08 -11.72 -3.57
N GLY A 88 4.38 -10.98 -4.63
CA GLY A 88 3.39 -10.16 -5.35
C GLY A 88 2.27 -11.01 -5.97
N VAL A 89 2.62 -12.12 -6.63
CA VAL A 89 1.64 -13.07 -7.18
C VAL A 89 0.82 -13.72 -6.07
N GLY A 90 1.46 -14.11 -4.97
CA GLY A 90 0.81 -14.65 -3.77
C GLY A 90 -0.14 -13.64 -3.12
N LEU A 91 0.20 -12.34 -3.13
CA LEU A 91 -0.69 -11.26 -2.71
C LEU A 91 -1.92 -11.18 -3.60
N LEU A 92 -1.73 -11.18 -4.92
CA LEU A 92 -2.83 -11.12 -5.89
C LEU A 92 -3.75 -12.34 -5.75
N LEU A 93 -3.17 -13.54 -5.66
CA LEU A 93 -3.92 -14.78 -5.43
C LEU A 93 -4.56 -14.82 -4.04
N GLY A 94 -3.94 -14.24 -3.02
CA GLY A 94 -4.53 -14.11 -1.68
C GLY A 94 -5.72 -13.15 -1.69
N LEU A 95 -5.61 -12.04 -2.41
CA LEU A 95 -6.67 -11.03 -2.53
C LEU A 95 -7.85 -11.53 -3.39
N VAL A 96 -7.57 -12.28 -4.46
CA VAL A 96 -8.56 -12.77 -5.43
C VAL A 96 -9.08 -14.17 -5.10
N GLY A 97 -8.25 -15.03 -4.53
CA GLY A 97 -8.52 -16.45 -4.29
C GLY A 97 -8.84 -16.82 -2.84
N LEU A 98 -8.54 -15.96 -1.86
CA LEU A 98 -8.84 -16.21 -0.44
C LEU A 98 -10.10 -15.43 0.04
N LEU A 99 -11.17 -15.19 -0.74
CA LEU A 99 -12.24 -16.18 -1.00
C LEU A 99 -13.49 -15.51 -1.65
N PRO A 100 -14.26 -16.21 -2.51
CA PRO A 100 -15.70 -15.97 -2.67
C PRO A 100 -16.60 -16.54 -1.54
N ALA A 101 -16.06 -17.08 -0.43
CA ALA A 101 -16.87 -17.71 0.63
C ALA A 101 -16.50 -17.44 2.12
N LEU A 102 -15.83 -16.34 2.51
CA LEU A 102 -15.68 -15.99 3.94
C LEU A 102 -16.16 -14.55 4.23
N PRO A 103 -17.36 -14.37 4.83
CA PRO A 103 -17.97 -13.05 5.07
C PRO A 103 -17.19 -12.15 6.04
N VAL A 104 -16.20 -12.69 6.77
CA VAL A 104 -15.30 -11.92 7.64
C VAL A 104 -13.87 -12.48 7.48
N GLY A 105 -12.93 -11.64 7.04
CA GLY A 105 -11.48 -11.91 7.13
C GLY A 105 -10.77 -12.47 5.89
N GLY A 106 -11.47 -12.95 4.86
CA GLY A 106 -10.83 -13.58 3.69
C GLY A 106 -9.75 -12.73 2.99
N PRO A 107 -10.07 -11.54 2.46
CA PRO A 107 -9.11 -10.70 1.75
C PRO A 107 -7.96 -10.22 2.62
N VAL A 108 -8.23 -9.97 3.91
CA VAL A 108 -7.21 -9.49 4.86
C VAL A 108 -6.23 -10.61 5.20
N VAL A 109 -6.73 -11.82 5.49
CA VAL A 109 -5.88 -13.00 5.74
C VAL A 109 -5.09 -13.36 4.48
N GLY A 110 -5.72 -13.29 3.30
CA GLY A 110 -5.05 -13.50 2.02
C GLY A 110 -3.97 -12.47 1.73
N ALA A 111 -4.20 -11.20 2.05
CA ALA A 111 -3.20 -10.15 1.91
C ALA A 111 -2.00 -10.35 2.86
N LEU A 112 -2.22 -10.89 4.05
CA LEU A 112 -1.17 -11.13 5.03
C LEU A 112 -0.34 -12.40 4.74
N PHE A 113 -0.99 -13.51 4.38
CA PHE A 113 -0.33 -14.80 4.22
C PHE A 113 0.00 -15.15 2.77
N GLY A 114 -0.69 -14.57 1.79
CA GLY A 114 -0.44 -14.77 0.36
C GLY A 114 0.99 -14.44 -0.05
N PRO A 115 1.54 -13.26 0.31
CA PRO A 115 2.93 -12.92 0.03
C PRO A 115 3.93 -13.92 0.61
N TRP A 116 3.68 -14.37 1.85
CA TRP A 116 4.55 -15.33 2.54
C TRP A 116 4.54 -16.69 1.85
N LEU A 117 3.35 -17.22 1.53
CA LEU A 117 3.20 -18.49 0.83
C LEU A 117 3.82 -18.46 -0.58
N GLY A 118 3.61 -17.37 -1.32
CA GLY A 118 4.17 -17.19 -2.65
C GLY A 118 5.71 -17.21 -2.63
N ALA A 119 6.32 -16.40 -1.76
CA ALA A 119 7.77 -16.36 -1.60
C ALA A 119 8.36 -17.70 -1.12
N ALA A 120 7.75 -18.30 -0.09
CA ALA A 120 8.20 -19.58 0.46
C ALA A 120 8.16 -20.70 -0.59
N GLY A 121 7.10 -20.74 -1.41
CA GLY A 121 6.98 -21.69 -2.50
C GLY A 121 8.10 -21.56 -3.53
N THR A 122 8.46 -20.33 -3.93
CA THR A 122 9.60 -20.12 -4.84
C THR A 122 10.93 -20.55 -4.24
N GLU A 123 11.19 -20.24 -2.97
CA GLU A 123 12.44 -20.63 -2.32
C GLU A 123 12.57 -22.16 -2.21
N MET A 124 11.48 -22.87 -1.90
CA MET A 124 11.50 -24.34 -1.90
C MET A 124 11.89 -24.91 -3.27
N VAL A 125 11.35 -24.37 -4.36
CA VAL A 125 11.68 -24.84 -5.72
C VAL A 125 13.13 -24.53 -6.10
N VAL A 126 13.65 -23.37 -5.69
CA VAL A 126 15.03 -22.97 -5.97
C VAL A 126 16.03 -23.83 -5.19
N CYS A 127 15.76 -24.10 -3.90
CA CYS A 127 16.64 -24.92 -3.05
C CYS A 127 16.60 -26.43 -3.38
N LEU A 128 15.54 -26.91 -4.03
CA LEU A 128 15.43 -28.30 -4.48
C LEU A 128 16.07 -28.56 -5.84
N ARG A 129 16.58 -27.53 -6.53
CA ARG A 129 17.35 -27.64 -7.78
C ARG A 129 18.84 -27.58 -7.53
#